data_AF-A0A1G2HLJ6-F1
#
_entry.id   AF-A0A1G2HLJ6-F1
#
_cell.length_a   1.000
_cell.length_b   1.000
_cell.length_c   1.000
_cell.angle_alpha   90.00
_cell.angle_beta   90.00
_cell.angle_gamma   90.00
#
_symmetry.space_group_name_H-M   'P 1'
#
loop_
_entity.id
_entity.type
_entity.pdbx_description
1 polymer ?
#
loop_
_entity_poly.entity_id
_entity_poly.type
_entity_poly.pdbx_seq_one_letter_code
_entity_poly.pdbx_strand_id
1 'polypeptide(L)'
;MNIFYQFLFIFVTTGFFVACNVITAQWAKTGQNLLWIPVFVCAMIGYILFGLLIKQTNLAVSSGLVDALLVVLSISIGIFILKDAVNTQQIVGLVLACLAVILMI
;
A
#
# COMPACT_ATOMS: atom_id res chain seq x y z
N MET A 1 7.53 -19.56 -9.33
CA MET A 1 6.07 -19.28 -9.27
C MET A 1 5.66 -18.71 -10.61
N ASN A 2 4.47 -18.99 -11.14
CA ASN A 2 4.03 -18.35 -12.40
C ASN A 2 3.99 -16.82 -12.19
N ILE A 3 4.42 -16.03 -13.18
CA ILE A 3 4.51 -14.55 -13.09
C ILE A 3 3.19 -13.94 -12.58
N PHE A 4 2.07 -14.53 -13.01
CA PHE A 4 0.72 -14.17 -12.56
C PHE A 4 0.54 -14.22 -11.03
N TYR A 5 1.03 -15.28 -10.37
CA TYR A 5 0.92 -15.44 -8.92
C TYR A 5 1.78 -14.42 -8.17
N GLN A 6 2.91 -14.00 -8.75
CA GLN A 6 3.80 -13.02 -8.12
C GLN A 6 3.11 -11.64 -8.10
N PHE A 7 2.52 -11.23 -9.22
CA PHE A 7 1.71 -10.01 -9.26
C PHE A 7 0.51 -10.10 -8.32
N LEU A 8 -0.20 -11.23 -8.29
CA LEU A 8 -1.29 -11.44 -7.34
C LEU A 8 -0.82 -11.25 -5.90
N PHE A 9 0.33 -11.83 -5.52
CA PHE A 9 0.91 -11.67 -4.19
C PHE A 9 1.27 -10.21 -3.88
N ILE A 10 1.85 -9.49 -4.83
CA ILE A 10 2.16 -8.06 -4.70
C ILE A 10 0.89 -7.25 -4.45
N PHE A 11 -0.14 -7.45 -5.28
CA PHE A 11 -1.42 -6.73 -5.14
C PHE A 11 -2.11 -7.03 -3.82
N VAL A 12 -2.16 -8.30 -3.39
CA VAL A 12 -2.78 -8.68 -2.12
C VAL A 12 -1.99 -8.09 -0.94
N THR A 13 -0.66 -8.21 -0.95
CA THR A 13 0.22 -7.65 0.09
C THR A 13 0.02 -6.14 0.21
N THR A 14 0.05 -5.44 -0.93
CA THR A 14 -0.17 -3.99 -0.98
C THR A 14 -1.56 -3.63 -0.49
N GLY A 15 -2.59 -4.41 -0.86
CA GLY A 15 -3.97 -4.20 -0.42
C GLY A 15 -4.11 -4.22 1.11
N PHE A 16 -3.41 -5.13 1.80
CA PHE A 16 -3.40 -5.16 3.26
C PHE A 16 -2.75 -3.92 3.88
N PHE A 17 -1.63 -3.45 3.33
CA PHE A 17 -0.99 -2.24 3.82
C PHE A 17 -1.82 -0.98 3.53
N VAL A 18 -2.44 -0.90 2.36
CA VAL A 18 -3.37 0.18 2.02
C VAL A 18 -4.58 0.16 2.95
N ALA A 19 -5.18 -1.00 3.21
CA ALA A 19 -6.26 -1.12 4.19
C ALA A 19 -5.82 -0.62 5.58
N CYS A 20 -4.62 -1.00 6.02
CA CYS A 20 -4.03 -0.53 7.27
C CYS A 20 -3.93 1.01 7.31
N ASN A 21 -3.44 1.65 6.25
CA ASN A 21 -3.38 3.12 6.14
C ASN A 21 -4.77 3.76 6.21
N VAL A 22 -5.75 3.20 5.50
CA VAL A 22 -7.12 3.75 5.45
C VAL A 22 -7.81 3.64 6.79
N ILE A 23 -7.72 2.48 7.46
CA ILE A 23 -8.31 2.26 8.77
C ILE A 23 -7.63 3.16 9.81
N THR A 24 -6.30 3.29 9.74
CA THR A 24 -5.54 4.20 10.62
C THR A 24 -5.94 5.66 10.39
N ALA A 25 -6.17 6.08 9.14
CA ALA A 25 -6.67 7.41 8.83
C ALA A 25 -8.09 7.62 9.38
N GLN A 26 -8.97 6.62 9.30
CA GLN A 26 -10.30 6.67 9.93
C GLN A 26 -10.22 6.74 11.45
N TRP A 27 -9.30 6.00 12.07
CA TRP A 27 -9.03 6.11 13.50
C TRP A 27 -8.58 7.53 13.88
N ALA A 28 -7.65 8.11 13.13
CA ALA A 28 -7.19 9.48 13.38
C ALA A 28 -8.32 10.52 13.27
N LYS A 29 -9.30 10.30 12.36
CA LYS A 29 -10.47 11.18 12.19
C LYS A 29 -11.57 10.95 13.24
N THR A 30 -11.73 9.74 13.77
CA THR A 30 -12.88 9.36 14.62
C THR A 30 -12.54 9.13 16.09
N GLY A 31 -11.27 8.92 16.43
CA GLY A 31 -10.81 8.55 17.77
C GLY A 31 -11.24 7.15 18.24
N GLN A 32 -11.82 6.33 17.37
CA GLN A 32 -12.38 5.02 17.75
C GLN A 32 -11.28 3.98 17.96
N ASN A 33 -10.83 3.80 19.20
CA ASN A 33 -9.73 2.88 19.54
C ASN A 33 -9.96 1.41 19.11
N LEU A 34 -11.21 0.99 18.90
CA LEU A 34 -11.50 -0.36 18.37
C LEU A 34 -10.93 -0.60 16.96
N LEU A 35 -10.66 0.46 16.19
CA LEU A 35 -10.05 0.36 14.86
C LEU A 35 -8.61 -0.15 14.90
N TRP A 36 -7.95 -0.15 16.07
CA TRP A 36 -6.62 -0.77 16.20
C TRP A 36 -6.65 -2.28 15.98
N ILE A 37 -7.77 -2.97 16.28
CA ILE A 37 -7.89 -4.41 16.08
C ILE A 37 -7.70 -4.77 14.59
N PRO A 38 -8.52 -4.22 13.65
CA PRO A 38 -8.32 -4.52 12.24
C PRO A 38 -6.99 -3.98 11.69
N VAL A 39 -6.45 -2.87 12.22
CA VAL A 39 -5.09 -2.38 11.87
C VAL A 39 -4.03 -3.45 12.15
N PHE A 40 -4.00 -4.00 13.37
CA PHE A 40 -3.02 -5.03 13.74
C PHE A 40 -3.18 -6.30 12.92
N VAL A 41 -4.42 -6.73 12.66
CA VAL A 41 -4.70 -7.91 11.81
C VAL A 41 -4.20 -7.69 10.39
N CYS A 42 -4.53 -6.55 9.78
CA CYS A 42 -4.07 -6.22 8.42
C CYS A 42 -2.55 -6.10 8.34
N ALA A 43 -1.91 -5.46 9.33
CA ALA A 43 -0.46 -5.32 9.39
C ALA A 43 0.22 -6.69 9.51
N MET A 44 -0.24 -7.55 10.42
CA MET A 44 0.31 -8.89 10.60
C MET A 44 0.24 -9.70 9.31
N ILE A 45 -0.92 -9.73 8.65
CA ILE A 45 -1.09 -10.45 7.39
C ILE A 45 -0.22 -9.84 6.29
N GLY A 46 -0.20 -8.51 6.16
CA GLY A 46 0.62 -7.78 5.19
C GLY A 46 2.10 -8.11 5.32
N TYR A 47 2.66 -8.07 6.53
CA TYR A 47 4.07 -8.39 6.76
C TYR A 47 4.40 -9.87 6.56
N ILE A 48 3.50 -10.80 6.88
CA ILE A 48 3.68 -12.22 6.56
C ILE A 48 3.77 -12.42 5.05
N LEU A 49 2.81 -11.86 4.29
CA LEU A 49 2.79 -11.97 2.83
C LEU A 49 4.01 -11.29 2.19
N PHE A 50 4.42 -10.14 2.72
CA PHE A 50 5.62 -9.44 2.28
C PHE A 50 6.89 -10.27 2.52
N GLY A 51 7.01 -10.90 3.71
CA GLY A 51 8.12 -11.81 3.99
C GLY A 51 8.15 -13.02 3.05
N LEU A 52 6.98 -13.57 2.71
CA LEU A 52 6.88 -14.65 1.71
C LEU A 52 7.26 -14.18 0.30
N LEU A 53 6.90 -12.96 -0.09
CA LEU A 53 7.28 -12.35 -1.38
C LEU A 53 8.79 -12.15 -1.48
N ILE A 54 9.43 -11.68 -0.40
CA ILE A 54 10.88 -11.51 -0.33
C ILE A 54 11.61 -12.84 -0.50
N LYS A 55 11.13 -13.92 0.12
CA LYS A 55 11.74 -15.27 -0.02
C LYS A 55 11.81 -15.74 -1.48
N GLN A 56 10.95 -15.21 -2.35
CA GLN A 56 10.85 -15.61 -3.76
C GLN A 56 11.54 -14.64 -4.71
N THR A 57 11.90 -13.45 -4.25
CA THR A 57 12.50 -12.39 -5.06
C THR A 57 13.74 -11.85 -4.34
N ASN A 58 13.73 -10.57 -3.97
CA ASN A 58 14.67 -9.96 -3.05
C ASN A 58 13.97 -8.76 -2.38
N LEU A 59 14.59 -8.22 -1.33
CA LEU A 59 14.04 -7.08 -0.59
C LEU A 59 13.84 -5.86 -1.50
N ALA A 60 14.84 -5.49 -2.31
CA ALA A 60 14.80 -4.26 -3.10
C ALA A 60 13.65 -4.22 -4.12
N VAL A 61 13.42 -5.33 -4.83
CA VAL A 61 12.34 -5.45 -5.81
C VAL A 61 10.99 -5.54 -5.13
N SER A 62 10.87 -6.38 -4.09
CA SER A 62 9.62 -6.52 -3.32
C SER A 62 9.20 -5.22 -2.67
N SER A 63 10.12 -4.56 -1.95
CA SER A 63 9.84 -3.31 -1.24
C SER A 63 9.51 -2.21 -2.23
N GLY A 64 10.31 -2.04 -3.28
CA GLY A 64 10.06 -0.98 -4.25
C GLY A 64 8.71 -1.11 -4.95
N LEU A 65 8.32 -2.33 -5.36
CA LEU A 65 7.01 -2.56 -5.98
C LEU A 65 5.86 -2.33 -5.01
N VAL A 66 5.92 -2.93 -3.82
CA VAL A 66 4.85 -2.81 -2.82
C VAL A 66 4.71 -1.37 -2.32
N ASP A 67 5.82 -0.70 -2.00
CA ASP A 67 5.82 0.67 -1.48
C ASP A 67 5.37 1.67 -2.55
N ALA A 68 5.81 1.52 -3.79
CA ALA A 68 5.38 2.42 -4.86
C ALA A 68 3.89 2.26 -5.17
N LEU A 69 3.37 1.02 -5.22
CA LEU A 69 1.93 0.78 -5.34
C LEU A 69 1.16 1.29 -4.11
N LEU A 70 1.70 1.12 -2.90
CA LEU A 70 1.11 1.62 -1.66
C LEU A 70 0.96 3.14 -1.70
N VAL A 71 1.98 3.86 -2.17
CA VAL A 71 1.93 5.32 -2.36
C VAL A 71 0.81 5.69 -3.34
N VAL A 72 0.79 5.08 -4.53
CA VAL A 72 -0.21 5.37 -5.56
C VAL A 72 -1.63 5.13 -5.05
N LEU A 73 -1.87 3.98 -4.42
CA LEU A 73 -3.19 3.59 -3.93
C LEU A 73 -3.61 4.42 -2.70
N SER A 74 -2.71 4.69 -1.76
CA SER A 74 -3.03 5.48 -0.57
C SER A 74 -3.40 6.91 -0.93
N ILE A 75 -2.63 7.55 -1.82
CA ILE A 75 -2.97 8.90 -2.32
C ILE A 75 -4.29 8.87 -3.08
N SER A 76 -4.49 7.89 -3.98
CA SER A 76 -5.75 7.76 -4.73
C SER A 76 -6.96 7.61 -3.80
N ILE A 77 -6.86 6.79 -2.75
CA ILE A 77 -7.93 6.64 -1.76
C ILE A 77 -8.12 7.91 -0.94
N GLY A 78 -7.05 8.59 -0.57
CA GLY A 78 -7.09 9.91 0.08
C GLY A 78 -7.91 10.91 -0.73
N ILE A 79 -7.62 11.01 -2.03
CA ILE A 79 -8.29 11.93 -2.95
C ILE A 79 -9.75 11.51 -3.20
N PHE A 80 -9.99 10.28 -3.63
CA PHE A 80 -11.28 9.86 -4.17
C PHE A 80 -12.27 9.38 -3.11
N ILE A 81 -11.80 8.77 -2.02
CA ILE A 81 -12.66 8.18 -0.98
C ILE A 81 -12.71 9.09 0.25
N LEU A 82 -11.55 9.48 0.77
CA LEU A 82 -11.46 10.32 1.97
C LEU A 82 -11.66 11.81 1.68
N LYS A 83 -11.65 12.20 0.40
CA LYS A 83 -11.83 13.57 -0.09
C LYS A 83 -10.83 14.56 0.52
N ASP A 84 -9.60 14.10 0.74
CA ASP A 84 -8.52 14.94 1.26
C ASP A 84 -8.08 15.96 0.20
N ALA A 85 -7.78 17.19 0.63
CA ALA A 85 -7.27 18.23 -0.26
C ALA A 85 -5.79 17.94 -0.58
N VAL A 86 -5.49 17.83 -1.88
CA VAL A 86 -4.13 17.63 -2.38
C VAL A 86 -3.62 18.86 -3.11
N ASN A 87 -2.38 19.24 -2.83
CA ASN A 87 -1.72 20.36 -3.50
C ASN A 87 -0.99 19.90 -4.78
N THR A 88 -0.55 20.86 -5.60
CA THR A 88 0.13 20.59 -6.88
C THR A 88 1.40 19.75 -6.71
N GLN A 89 2.14 19.93 -5.61
CA GLN A 89 3.36 19.16 -5.33
C GLN A 89 3.06 17.68 -5.06
N GLN A 90 1.98 17.38 -4.34
CA GLN A 90 1.54 16.01 -4.07
C GLN A 90 1.06 15.31 -5.34
N ILE A 91 0.41 16.04 -6.26
CA ILE A 91 0.02 15.51 -7.57
C ILE A 91 1.26 15.16 -8.41
N VAL A 92 2.26 16.05 -8.44
CA VAL A 92 3.54 15.76 -9.12
C VAL A 92 4.21 14.54 -8.50
N GLY A 93 4.24 14.45 -7.16
CA GLY A 93 4.75 13.28 -6.44
C GLY A 93 4.03 11.98 -6.82
N LEU A 94 2.70 12.00 -6.95
CA LEU A 94 1.91 10.86 -7.39
C LEU A 94 2.28 10.41 -8.81
N VAL A 95 2.45 11.35 -9.75
CA VAL A 95 2.86 11.04 -11.12
C VAL A 95 4.23 10.36 -11.15
N LEU A 96 5.18 10.89 -10.38
CA LEU A 96 6.52 10.29 -10.26
C LEU A 96 6.47 8.90 -9.61
N ALA A 97 5.61 8.70 -8.62
CA ALA A 97 5.40 7.39 -8.01
C ALA A 97 4.83 6.37 -9.02
N CYS A 98 3.86 6.77 -9.84
CA CYS A 98 3.34 5.94 -10.92
C CYS A 98 4.44 5.55 -11.94
N LEU A 99 5.31 6.50 -12.31
CA LEU A 99 6.45 6.22 -13.20
C LEU A 99 7.44 5.24 -12.56
N ALA A 100 7.72 5.38 -11.26
CA ALA A 100 8.56 4.44 -10.53
C ALA A 100 7.97 3.03 -10.54
N VAL A 101 6.65 2.87 -10.32
CA VAL A 101 5.97 1.57 -10.44
C VAL A 101 6.19 0.98 -11.83
N ILE A 102 5.97 1.75 -12.90
CA ILE A 102 6.11 1.28 -14.28
C ILE A 102 7.54 0.81 -14.58
N LEU A 103 8.56 1.49 -14.05
CA LEU A 103 9.97 1.13 -14.26
C LEU A 103 10.41 -0.11 -13.46
N MET A 104 9.67 -0.50 -12.41
CA MET A 104 10.01 -1.62 -11.54
C MET A 104 9.23 -2.91 -11.88
N ILE A 105 8.20 -2.82 -12.71
CA ILE A 105 7.40 -3.93 -13.24
C ILE A 105 8.04 -4.47 -14.52
#